data_AF-A0A356KUS8-F1
#
_entry.id   AF-A0A356KUS8-F1
#
_cell.length_a   1.000
_cell.length_b   1.000
_cell.length_c   1.000
_cell.angle_alpha   90.00
_cell.angle_beta   90.00
_cell.angle_gamma   90.00
#
_symmetry.space_group_name_H-M   'P 1'
#
loop_
_entity.id
_entity.type
_entity.pdbx_description
1 polymer ?
#
loop_
_entity_poly.entity_id
_entity_poly.type
_entity_poly.pdbx_seq_one_letter_code
_entity_poly.pdbx_strand_id
1 'polypeptide(L)'
;GFCTSTYRVPHVLLAIGQDKQRRYVGKARVGLTFAEGPGEGIGFSTLEDGMFWWTQGAYLAPETIALTRDMCATYDLFDSAPFSPLKVARSWPASLLQTLSAQLGVASEGSILGGANTYCFRSQHAQLSSVIDYRPGKVGFQQHAWQATLDLDCSVWTTAPATLGRYGPGEWTGSASLPQVFQHEDVALILYNPRALQRTAFPNETHAWFPKADFDVVVREQGWVFGQKGQGYVGLWSAQPQAWRIGGSYDGKELYAPGFRNAWVCQVGSADEDGSFDQFRAKVLASSIRAQGGGDEDRARPLWVEYDAPDLGALRLEWGRAGTHQGAAPYALPFPRFEDPYVRSAWGDSRVEIRLGLASLVLDRNAGTRSGDGL
;
A
#
# COMPACT_ATOMS: atom_id res chain seq x y z
N GLY A 1 -16.87 27.86 -10.03
CA GLY A 1 -17.17 28.55 -8.76
C GLY A 1 -16.74 27.67 -7.62
N PHE A 2 -15.70 28.05 -6.87
CA PHE A 2 -15.22 27.29 -5.71
C PHE A 2 -14.99 28.18 -4.47
N CYS A 3 -15.34 29.48 -4.52
CA CYS A 3 -15.09 30.43 -3.43
C CYS A 3 -16.36 30.85 -2.64
N THR A 4 -17.49 30.16 -2.79
CA THR A 4 -18.76 30.49 -2.10
C THR A 4 -19.27 29.37 -1.19
N SER A 5 -18.41 28.40 -0.82
CA SER A 5 -18.84 27.31 0.03
C SER A 5 -19.17 27.80 1.44
N THR A 6 -20.42 27.67 1.86
CA THR A 6 -20.86 27.82 3.26
C THR A 6 -20.54 26.58 4.11
N TYR A 7 -19.75 25.66 3.57
CA TYR A 7 -19.39 24.42 4.23
C TYR A 7 -18.65 24.70 5.54
N ARG A 8 -19.27 24.26 6.65
CA ARG A 8 -18.61 24.07 7.93
C ARG A 8 -18.25 22.60 8.10
N VAL A 9 -17.05 22.34 8.63
CA VAL A 9 -16.62 21.01 9.03
C VAL A 9 -17.47 20.59 10.23
N PRO A 10 -18.20 19.47 10.16
CA PRO A 10 -19.00 18.98 11.28
C PRO A 10 -18.14 18.79 12.55
N HIS A 11 -18.70 19.13 13.71
CA HIS A 11 -17.95 19.10 14.98
C HIS A 11 -17.36 17.72 15.29
N VAL A 12 -18.08 16.65 14.96
CA VAL A 12 -17.60 15.28 15.16
C VAL A 12 -16.31 15.00 14.39
N LEU A 13 -16.12 15.54 13.17
CA LEU A 13 -14.89 15.32 12.40
C LEU A 13 -13.69 16.06 13.01
N LEU A 14 -13.92 17.26 13.56
CA LEU A 14 -12.90 18.00 14.30
C LEU A 14 -12.52 17.26 15.59
N ALA A 15 -13.52 16.75 16.32
CA ALA A 15 -13.31 15.97 17.54
C ALA A 15 -12.52 14.69 17.26
N ILE A 16 -12.85 13.95 16.19
CA ILE A 16 -12.10 12.78 15.75
C ILE A 16 -10.65 13.14 15.42
N GLY A 17 -10.42 14.26 14.71
CA GLY A 17 -9.06 14.75 14.42
C GLY A 17 -8.25 15.12 15.68
N GLN A 18 -8.93 15.34 16.81
CA GLN A 18 -8.31 15.63 18.11
C GLN A 18 -8.22 14.40 19.03
N ASP A 19 -8.86 13.27 18.70
CA ASP A 19 -8.78 12.01 19.45
C ASP A 19 -7.46 11.28 19.17
N LYS A 20 -6.35 11.93 19.54
CA LYS A 20 -4.99 11.51 19.19
C LYS A 20 -4.48 10.34 20.03
N GLN A 21 -5.05 10.13 21.21
CA GLN A 21 -4.60 9.16 22.21
C GLN A 21 -5.16 7.75 21.96
N ARG A 22 -6.23 7.64 21.15
CA ARG A 22 -6.89 6.36 20.93
C ARG A 22 -5.99 5.39 20.16
N ARG A 23 -5.75 4.23 20.77
CA ARG A 23 -5.26 3.03 20.08
C ARG A 23 -6.39 2.37 19.30
N TYR A 24 -6.20 2.12 18.01
CA TYR A 24 -7.17 1.38 17.21
C TYR A 24 -6.60 0.78 15.92
N VAL A 25 -7.35 -0.16 15.35
CA VAL A 25 -7.22 -0.62 13.97
C VAL A 25 -8.39 -0.05 13.16
N GLY A 26 -8.07 0.58 12.05
CA GLY A 26 -9.02 0.98 11.01
C GLY A 26 -8.83 0.14 9.76
N LYS A 27 -9.93 -0.38 9.23
CA LYS A 27 -9.97 -1.09 7.93
C LYS A 27 -10.89 -0.34 7.00
N ALA A 28 -10.51 -0.19 5.75
CA ALA A 28 -11.38 0.42 4.76
C ALA A 28 -11.13 -0.18 3.39
N ARG A 29 -12.09 0.00 2.50
CA ARG A 29 -11.89 -0.27 1.08
C ARG A 29 -12.27 0.91 0.20
N VAL A 30 -11.54 1.07 -0.89
CA VAL A 30 -11.72 2.15 -1.87
C VAL A 30 -11.64 1.62 -3.29
N GLY A 31 -12.27 2.34 -4.22
CA GLY A 31 -12.29 1.98 -5.64
C GLY A 31 -13.20 0.79 -5.95
N LEU A 32 -13.44 0.58 -7.24
CA LEU A 32 -14.12 -0.60 -7.77
C LEU A 32 -13.11 -1.52 -8.43
N THR A 33 -13.31 -2.83 -8.31
CA THR A 33 -12.61 -3.81 -9.14
C THR A 33 -13.32 -3.97 -10.49
N PHE A 34 -12.63 -4.53 -11.49
CA PHE A 34 -13.28 -4.87 -12.77
C PHE A 34 -14.44 -5.87 -12.61
N ALA A 35 -14.38 -6.74 -11.60
CA ALA A 35 -15.45 -7.69 -11.31
C ALA A 35 -16.70 -7.00 -10.72
N GLU A 36 -16.52 -5.91 -9.98
CA GLU A 36 -17.62 -5.18 -9.35
C GLU A 36 -18.25 -4.13 -10.27
N GLY A 37 -17.47 -3.55 -11.19
CA GLY A 37 -17.90 -2.47 -12.09
C GLY A 37 -19.27 -2.71 -12.74
N PRO A 38 -19.51 -3.85 -13.42
CA PRO A 38 -20.79 -4.11 -14.07
C PRO A 38 -22.00 -4.10 -13.12
N GLY A 39 -21.82 -4.52 -11.86
CA GLY A 39 -22.87 -4.46 -10.84
C GLY A 39 -23.25 -3.04 -10.42
N GLU A 40 -22.33 -2.09 -10.61
CA GLU A 40 -22.52 -0.66 -10.36
C GLU A 40 -22.91 0.11 -11.64
N GLY A 41 -23.21 -0.60 -12.74
CA GLY A 41 -23.56 0.00 -14.02
C GLY A 41 -22.37 0.50 -14.84
N ILE A 42 -21.14 0.10 -14.50
CA ILE A 42 -19.92 0.49 -15.20
C ILE A 42 -19.37 -0.71 -15.99
N GLY A 43 -19.57 -0.68 -17.30
CA GLY A 43 -19.18 -1.75 -18.23
C GLY A 43 -17.77 -1.59 -18.79
N PHE A 44 -17.59 -2.07 -20.03
CA PHE A 44 -16.30 -2.03 -20.76
C PHE A 44 -16.49 -1.73 -22.25
N SER A 45 -17.66 -1.21 -22.64
CA SER A 45 -18.06 -1.13 -24.05
C SER A 45 -18.42 0.27 -24.50
N THR A 46 -18.71 1.18 -23.57
CA THR A 46 -19.06 2.57 -23.89
C THR A 46 -17.88 3.51 -23.64
N LEU A 47 -17.88 4.67 -24.31
CA LEU A 47 -16.86 5.69 -24.05
C LEU A 47 -16.94 6.23 -22.61
N GLU A 48 -18.13 6.23 -22.00
CA GLU A 48 -18.32 6.62 -20.60
C GLU A 48 -17.68 5.61 -19.63
N ASP A 49 -17.83 4.31 -19.88
CA ASP A 49 -17.09 3.27 -19.16
C ASP A 49 -15.58 3.52 -19.25
N GLY A 50 -15.12 3.82 -20.47
CA GLY A 50 -13.71 4.06 -20.75
C GLY A 50 -13.17 5.27 -20.00
N MET A 51 -13.95 6.36 -19.95
CA MET A 51 -13.62 7.54 -19.15
C MET A 51 -13.52 7.21 -17.67
N PHE A 52 -14.46 6.43 -17.12
CA PHE A 52 -14.39 5.98 -15.73
C PHE A 52 -13.10 5.18 -15.47
N TRP A 53 -12.82 4.16 -16.29
CA TRP A 53 -11.64 3.31 -16.08
C TRP A 53 -10.31 4.05 -16.32
N TRP A 54 -10.28 5.05 -17.21
CA TRP A 54 -9.12 5.94 -17.34
C TRP A 54 -8.84 6.75 -16.07
N THR A 55 -9.87 7.19 -15.34
CA THR A 55 -9.66 7.82 -14.01
C THR A 55 -9.02 6.89 -13.00
N GLN A 56 -9.18 5.58 -13.19
CA GLN A 56 -8.56 4.53 -12.38
C GLN A 56 -7.20 4.09 -12.93
N GLY A 57 -6.60 4.81 -13.88
CA GLY A 57 -5.31 4.44 -14.47
C GLY A 57 -5.34 3.13 -15.29
N ALA A 58 -6.53 2.60 -15.60
CA ALA A 58 -6.73 1.36 -16.33
C ALA A 58 -6.75 1.57 -17.84
N TYR A 59 -5.67 2.15 -18.38
CA TYR A 59 -5.55 2.39 -19.82
C TYR A 59 -5.29 1.10 -20.60
N LEU A 60 -4.38 0.27 -20.08
CA LEU A 60 -3.82 -0.86 -20.81
C LEU A 60 -4.24 -2.21 -20.26
N ALA A 61 -5.17 -2.26 -19.31
CA ALA A 61 -5.66 -3.52 -18.73
C ALA A 61 -6.31 -4.40 -19.81
N PRO A 62 -6.31 -5.73 -19.66
CA PRO A 62 -6.98 -6.62 -20.61
C PRO A 62 -8.45 -6.25 -20.83
N GLU A 63 -9.14 -5.81 -19.79
CA GLU A 63 -10.56 -5.42 -19.82
C GLU A 63 -10.80 -4.13 -20.62
N THR A 64 -9.83 -3.23 -20.68
CA THR A 64 -10.01 -1.86 -21.19
C THR A 64 -9.16 -1.52 -22.41
N ILE A 65 -8.14 -2.32 -22.77
CA ILE A 65 -7.18 -1.98 -23.84
C ILE A 65 -7.86 -1.77 -25.20
N ALA A 66 -8.87 -2.58 -25.53
CA ALA A 66 -9.63 -2.43 -26.78
C ALA A 66 -10.44 -1.13 -26.77
N LEU A 67 -11.10 -0.83 -25.66
CA LEU A 67 -11.84 0.42 -25.46
C LEU A 67 -10.92 1.63 -25.50
N THR A 68 -9.73 1.55 -24.90
CA THR A 68 -8.70 2.60 -24.95
C THR A 68 -8.24 2.85 -26.38
N ARG A 69 -8.03 1.82 -27.20
CA ARG A 69 -7.75 1.99 -28.65
C ARG A 69 -8.89 2.75 -29.34
N ASP A 70 -10.14 2.40 -29.05
CA ASP A 70 -11.31 3.00 -29.68
C ASP A 70 -11.50 4.46 -29.24
N MET A 71 -11.25 4.77 -27.96
CA MET A 71 -11.21 6.14 -27.45
C MET A 71 -10.08 6.95 -28.10
N CYS A 72 -8.87 6.38 -28.26
CA CYS A 72 -7.77 7.05 -28.95
C CYS A 72 -8.11 7.37 -30.41
N ALA A 73 -8.83 6.49 -31.10
CA ALA A 73 -9.30 6.74 -32.46
C ALA A 73 -10.38 7.83 -32.50
N THR A 74 -11.28 7.83 -31.52
CA THR A 74 -12.41 8.77 -31.42
C THR A 74 -11.95 10.19 -31.10
N TYR A 75 -10.98 10.33 -30.20
CA TYR A 75 -10.49 11.63 -29.70
C TYR A 75 -9.14 12.06 -30.31
N ASP A 76 -8.68 11.37 -31.35
CA ASP A 76 -7.41 11.63 -32.05
C ASP A 76 -6.18 11.71 -31.14
N LEU A 77 -6.05 10.74 -30.24
CA LEU A 77 -5.01 10.75 -29.18
C LEU A 77 -3.75 9.98 -29.57
N PHE A 78 -3.70 9.31 -30.72
CA PHE A 78 -2.55 8.47 -31.12
C PHE A 78 -1.25 9.24 -31.37
N ASP A 79 -1.28 10.56 -31.43
CA ASP A 79 -0.08 11.40 -31.53
C ASP A 79 0.28 12.08 -30.20
N SER A 80 -0.52 11.86 -29.15
CA SER A 80 -0.32 12.42 -27.82
C SER A 80 0.27 11.41 -26.83
N ALA A 81 1.07 11.88 -25.88
CA ALA A 81 1.47 11.06 -24.73
C ALA A 81 0.28 10.92 -23.75
N PRO A 82 0.06 9.76 -23.12
CA PRO A 82 0.90 8.55 -23.17
C PRO A 82 0.53 7.55 -24.29
N PHE A 83 -0.37 7.90 -25.22
CA PHE A 83 -1.00 6.97 -26.16
C PHE A 83 -0.26 6.76 -27.49
N SER A 84 0.76 7.57 -27.79
CA SER A 84 1.52 7.43 -29.04
C SER A 84 2.13 6.05 -29.31
N PRO A 85 2.57 5.27 -28.30
CA PRO A 85 3.00 3.88 -28.53
C PRO A 85 1.86 2.96 -29.02
N LEU A 86 0.59 3.28 -28.74
CA LEU A 86 -0.56 2.48 -29.21
C LEU A 86 -0.88 2.71 -30.70
N LYS A 87 -0.24 3.68 -31.37
CA LYS A 87 -0.49 3.98 -32.78
C LYS A 87 -0.30 2.77 -33.69
N VAL A 88 0.69 1.91 -33.39
CA VAL A 88 0.95 0.67 -34.16
C VAL A 88 -0.17 -0.36 -34.01
N ALA A 89 -0.94 -0.29 -32.93
CA ALA A 89 -2.04 -1.18 -32.60
C ALA A 89 -3.42 -0.65 -33.03
N ARG A 90 -3.47 0.50 -33.73
CA ARG A 90 -4.71 1.17 -34.13
C ARG A 90 -5.70 0.27 -34.87
N SER A 91 -5.19 -0.64 -35.70
CA SER A 91 -6.02 -1.54 -36.52
C SER A 91 -5.99 -2.99 -36.02
N TRP A 92 -5.41 -3.27 -34.85
CA TRP A 92 -5.32 -4.63 -34.33
C TRP A 92 -6.68 -5.09 -33.79
N PRO A 93 -7.05 -6.37 -33.95
CA PRO A 93 -8.28 -6.92 -33.37
C PRO A 93 -8.31 -6.77 -31.84
N ALA A 94 -9.51 -6.59 -31.28
CA ALA A 94 -9.69 -6.47 -29.83
C ALA A 94 -9.13 -7.70 -29.09
N SER A 95 -9.43 -8.90 -29.56
CA SER A 95 -8.96 -10.16 -28.94
C SER A 95 -7.43 -10.27 -28.90
N LEU A 96 -6.74 -9.80 -29.94
CA LEU A 96 -5.27 -9.78 -29.97
C LEU A 96 -4.73 -8.81 -28.92
N LEU A 97 -5.30 -7.62 -28.80
CA LEU A 97 -4.89 -6.63 -27.80
C LEU A 97 -5.10 -7.13 -26.37
N GLN A 98 -6.25 -7.72 -26.10
CA GLN A 98 -6.56 -8.28 -24.79
C GLN A 98 -5.59 -9.41 -24.43
N THR A 99 -5.29 -10.29 -25.39
CA THR A 99 -4.33 -11.39 -25.20
C THR A 99 -2.92 -10.88 -24.90
N LEU A 100 -2.43 -9.92 -25.69
CA LEU A 100 -1.10 -9.33 -25.48
C LEU A 100 -1.02 -8.53 -24.18
N SER A 101 -2.08 -7.78 -23.83
CA SER A 101 -2.16 -7.08 -22.55
C SER A 101 -2.09 -8.03 -21.36
N ALA A 102 -2.81 -9.16 -21.41
CA ALA A 102 -2.77 -10.17 -20.35
C ALA A 102 -1.37 -10.79 -20.20
N GLN A 103 -0.68 -11.06 -21.31
CA GLN A 103 0.71 -11.54 -21.30
C GLN A 103 1.69 -10.51 -20.71
N LEU A 104 1.42 -9.22 -20.94
CA LEU A 104 2.18 -8.08 -20.41
C LEU A 104 1.60 -7.54 -19.09
N GLY A 105 0.75 -8.33 -18.40
CA GLY A 105 0.03 -7.95 -17.19
C GLY A 105 0.93 -7.38 -16.10
N VAL A 106 2.21 -7.74 -16.07
CA VAL A 106 3.23 -7.20 -15.15
C VAL A 106 3.33 -5.68 -15.24
N ALA A 107 3.29 -5.12 -16.45
CA ALA A 107 3.39 -3.68 -16.69
C ALA A 107 2.01 -3.03 -16.89
N SER A 108 1.08 -3.70 -17.58
CA SER A 108 -0.20 -3.10 -17.96
C SER A 108 -1.21 -2.95 -16.81
N GLU A 109 -1.12 -3.80 -15.78
CA GLU A 109 -2.07 -3.77 -14.66
C GLU A 109 -1.58 -3.00 -13.44
N GLY A 110 -0.28 -2.70 -13.37
CA GLY A 110 0.31 -2.08 -12.18
C GLY A 110 -0.05 -0.61 -12.02
N SER A 111 -0.48 0.09 -13.08
CA SER A 111 -0.98 1.47 -13.00
C SER A 111 -2.44 1.59 -12.53
N ILE A 112 -3.16 0.47 -12.42
CA ILE A 112 -4.59 0.49 -12.10
C ILE A 112 -4.76 0.84 -10.62
N LEU A 113 -5.52 1.92 -10.35
CA LEU A 113 -5.87 2.47 -9.03
C LEU A 113 -7.23 1.96 -8.48
N GLY A 114 -7.78 0.90 -9.10
CA GLY A 114 -9.04 0.27 -8.67
C GLY A 114 -8.96 -0.39 -7.28
N GLY A 115 -10.00 -1.17 -6.96
CA GLY A 115 -10.27 -1.79 -5.65
C GLY A 115 -9.04 -2.06 -4.75
N ALA A 116 -8.97 -1.38 -3.61
CA ALA A 116 -7.88 -1.48 -2.65
C ALA A 116 -8.41 -1.63 -1.22
N ASN A 117 -7.76 -2.47 -0.41
CA ASN A 117 -8.08 -2.70 1.00
C ASN A 117 -6.98 -2.07 1.86
N THR A 118 -7.31 -1.05 2.64
CA THR A 118 -6.38 -0.38 3.54
C THR A 118 -6.54 -0.89 4.97
N TYR A 119 -5.42 -1.11 5.64
CA TYR A 119 -5.33 -1.47 7.05
C TYR A 119 -4.46 -0.43 7.73
N CYS A 120 -4.95 0.17 8.81
CA CYS A 120 -4.22 1.17 9.59
C CYS A 120 -4.28 0.80 11.06
N PHE A 121 -3.14 0.48 11.64
CA PHE A 121 -2.94 0.46 13.07
C PHE A 121 -2.46 1.83 13.52
N ARG A 122 -2.99 2.29 14.65
CA ARG A 122 -2.60 3.55 15.26
C ARG A 122 -2.56 3.39 16.77
N SER A 123 -1.49 3.91 17.37
CA SER A 123 -1.40 4.27 18.79
C SER A 123 -1.18 5.79 18.89
N GLN A 124 -0.96 6.27 20.10
CA GLN A 124 -0.65 7.69 20.34
C GLN A 124 0.66 8.13 19.69
N HIS A 125 1.64 7.23 19.64
CA HIS A 125 3.03 7.55 19.29
C HIS A 125 3.52 6.86 18.01
N ALA A 126 2.70 6.01 17.41
CA ALA A 126 3.02 5.35 16.17
C ALA A 126 1.77 5.08 15.32
N GLN A 127 1.97 5.05 14.01
CA GLN A 127 0.99 4.57 13.04
C GLN A 127 1.68 3.60 12.09
N LEU A 128 1.02 2.51 11.75
CA LEU A 128 1.44 1.58 10.71
C LEU A 128 0.28 1.40 9.73
N SER A 129 0.47 1.76 8.48
CA SER A 129 -0.58 1.70 7.45
C SER A 129 -0.10 0.90 6.25
N SER A 130 -0.98 0.07 5.71
CA SER A 130 -0.71 -0.79 4.56
C SER A 130 -1.90 -0.88 3.62
N VAL A 131 -1.63 -1.13 2.35
CA VAL A 131 -2.62 -1.66 1.39
C VAL A 131 -2.40 -3.15 1.26
N ILE A 132 -3.39 -3.95 1.66
CA ILE A 132 -3.27 -5.41 1.75
C ILE A 132 -3.34 -6.04 0.35
N ASP A 133 -2.36 -6.88 0.03
CA ASP A 133 -2.26 -7.66 -1.20
C ASP A 133 -2.57 -6.86 -2.49
N TYR A 134 -2.09 -5.62 -2.57
CA TYR A 134 -2.36 -4.75 -3.71
C TYR A 134 -1.45 -5.03 -4.90
N ARG A 135 -1.98 -5.81 -5.85
CA ARG A 135 -1.32 -6.15 -7.12
C ARG A 135 0.14 -6.64 -6.95
N PRO A 136 0.42 -7.65 -6.10
CA PRO A 136 1.79 -8.07 -5.84
C PRO A 136 2.51 -8.51 -7.12
N GLY A 137 3.74 -8.04 -7.29
CA GLY A 137 4.60 -8.39 -8.42
C GLY A 137 4.33 -7.61 -9.71
N LYS A 138 3.42 -6.63 -9.68
CA LYS A 138 3.19 -5.70 -10.80
C LYS A 138 4.11 -4.48 -10.68
N VAL A 139 4.39 -3.81 -11.79
CA VAL A 139 5.16 -2.55 -11.81
C VAL A 139 4.24 -1.41 -11.35
N GLY A 140 4.50 -0.86 -10.17
CA GLY A 140 3.64 0.14 -9.56
C GLY A 140 4.01 1.57 -9.96
N PHE A 141 3.04 2.34 -10.42
CA PHE A 141 3.23 3.74 -10.82
C PHE A 141 2.71 4.67 -9.72
N GLN A 142 3.61 5.46 -9.10
CA GLN A 142 3.27 6.42 -8.04
C GLN A 142 2.52 5.81 -6.84
N GLN A 143 2.62 4.50 -6.65
CA GLN A 143 1.97 3.76 -5.56
C GLN A 143 2.91 3.62 -4.36
N HIS A 144 2.30 3.57 -3.18
CA HIS A 144 2.96 3.44 -1.91
C HIS A 144 2.23 2.39 -1.08
N ALA A 145 2.88 1.25 -0.84
CA ALA A 145 2.18 0.05 -0.36
C ALA A 145 2.01 0.01 1.15
N TRP A 146 2.95 0.58 1.91
CA TRP A 146 2.90 0.61 3.37
C TRP A 146 3.85 1.66 3.95
N GLN A 147 3.60 2.08 5.19
CA GLN A 147 4.46 2.99 5.96
C GLN A 147 4.23 2.88 7.47
N ALA A 148 5.33 2.87 8.22
CA ALA A 148 5.36 3.23 9.64
C ALA A 148 5.62 4.74 9.80
N THR A 149 4.96 5.40 10.74
CA THR A 149 5.09 6.84 10.99
C THR A 149 5.09 7.09 12.49
N LEU A 150 6.17 7.69 12.99
CA LEU A 150 6.29 8.10 14.39
C LEU A 150 6.13 9.61 14.56
N ASP A 151 6.50 10.39 13.53
CA ASP A 151 6.38 11.85 13.49
C ASP A 151 6.37 12.32 12.01
N LEU A 152 6.18 13.62 11.78
CA LEU A 152 6.09 14.23 10.43
C LEU A 152 7.25 13.85 9.50
N ASP A 153 8.48 13.91 10.01
CA ASP A 153 9.70 13.60 9.26
C ASP A 153 10.23 12.19 9.58
N CYS A 154 9.58 11.45 10.48
CA CYS A 154 10.04 10.17 10.99
C CYS A 154 9.13 9.04 10.48
N SER A 155 9.37 8.66 9.21
CA SER A 155 8.67 7.55 8.55
C SER A 155 9.62 6.47 8.06
N VAL A 156 9.11 5.23 8.03
CA VAL A 156 9.83 4.06 7.52
C VAL A 156 8.94 3.30 6.55
N TRP A 157 9.49 2.98 5.38
CA TRP A 157 8.79 2.23 4.34
C TRP A 157 9.82 1.62 3.38
N THR A 158 9.40 0.65 2.57
CA THR A 158 10.28 0.01 1.57
C THR A 158 9.71 0.11 0.17
N THR A 159 10.59 0.00 -0.83
CA THR A 159 10.21 -0.22 -2.23
C THR A 159 11.28 -1.03 -2.96
N ALA A 160 10.93 -1.56 -4.13
CA ALA A 160 11.88 -2.00 -5.14
C ALA A 160 12.13 -0.83 -6.12
N PRO A 161 13.33 -0.24 -6.18
CA PRO A 161 13.59 0.92 -7.04
C PRO A 161 13.53 0.54 -8.52
N ALA A 162 13.23 1.53 -9.36
CA ALA A 162 13.24 1.43 -10.81
C ALA A 162 13.95 2.63 -11.46
N THR A 163 14.07 2.62 -12.79
CA THR A 163 14.84 3.61 -13.56
C THR A 163 14.01 4.30 -14.65
N LEU A 164 12.67 4.30 -14.54
CA LEU A 164 11.76 4.82 -15.58
C LEU A 164 11.48 6.34 -15.47
N GLY A 165 12.01 7.02 -14.44
CA GLY A 165 12.02 8.49 -14.34
C GLY A 165 10.77 9.11 -13.69
N ARG A 166 10.58 10.43 -13.87
CA ARG A 166 9.65 11.28 -13.09
C ARG A 166 8.17 10.85 -13.10
N TYR A 167 7.70 10.26 -14.20
CA TYR A 167 6.29 9.85 -14.37
C TYR A 167 6.11 8.32 -14.27
N GLY A 168 7.20 7.57 -14.15
CA GLY A 168 7.22 6.13 -13.94
C GLY A 168 7.76 5.78 -12.55
N PRO A 169 7.91 4.49 -12.23
CA PRO A 169 8.68 4.14 -11.06
C PRO A 169 10.14 4.57 -11.24
N GLY A 170 10.67 5.26 -10.25
CA GLY A 170 12.04 5.73 -10.16
C GLY A 170 12.73 5.14 -8.93
N GLU A 171 13.74 5.84 -8.43
CA GLU A 171 14.46 5.44 -7.21
C GLU A 171 13.53 5.40 -6.01
N TRP A 172 12.68 6.42 -5.81
CA TRP A 172 11.74 6.51 -4.68
C TRP A 172 10.27 6.69 -5.08
N THR A 173 10.00 6.92 -6.36
CA THR A 173 8.63 7.04 -6.87
C THR A 173 8.17 5.66 -7.33
N GLY A 174 6.99 5.20 -6.91
CA GLY A 174 6.44 3.92 -7.36
C GLY A 174 7.30 2.70 -6.96
N SER A 175 7.16 1.61 -7.72
CA SER A 175 7.90 0.38 -7.45
C SER A 175 8.15 -0.45 -8.72
N ALA A 176 9.39 -0.91 -8.92
CA ALA A 176 9.73 -1.91 -9.94
C ALA A 176 8.90 -3.18 -9.78
N SER A 177 8.54 -3.53 -8.55
CA SER A 177 7.67 -4.64 -8.20
C SER A 177 6.94 -4.33 -6.91
N LEU A 178 5.64 -4.10 -6.99
CA LEU A 178 4.79 -3.94 -5.80
C LEU A 178 4.94 -5.15 -4.88
N PRO A 179 5.04 -4.92 -3.57
CA PRO A 179 5.15 -6.01 -2.62
C PRO A 179 3.81 -6.72 -2.41
N GLN A 180 3.89 -7.93 -1.89
CA GLN A 180 2.78 -8.52 -1.15
C GLN A 180 2.87 -8.03 0.30
N VAL A 181 1.78 -7.50 0.85
CA VAL A 181 1.75 -6.92 2.19
C VAL A 181 0.64 -7.56 3.01
N PHE A 182 1.02 -8.06 4.17
CA PHE A 182 0.11 -8.47 5.24
C PHE A 182 0.41 -7.64 6.47
N GLN A 183 -0.62 -7.09 7.10
CA GLN A 183 -0.49 -6.36 8.35
C GLN A 183 -1.52 -6.89 9.34
N HIS A 184 -1.11 -7.05 10.59
CA HIS A 184 -2.02 -7.33 11.69
C HIS A 184 -1.54 -6.55 12.92
N GLU A 185 -2.41 -5.70 13.45
CA GLU A 185 -2.07 -4.74 14.50
C GLU A 185 -0.80 -3.93 14.12
N ASP A 186 0.18 -3.90 15.01
CA ASP A 186 1.43 -3.15 14.98
C ASP A 186 2.53 -3.81 14.13
N VAL A 187 2.25 -4.93 13.46
CA VAL A 187 3.22 -5.68 12.65
C VAL A 187 2.80 -5.79 11.18
N ALA A 188 3.74 -5.52 10.26
CA ALA A 188 3.61 -5.75 8.83
C ALA A 188 4.70 -6.69 8.30
N LEU A 189 4.28 -7.67 7.48
CA LEU A 189 5.14 -8.56 6.69
C LEU A 189 5.05 -8.14 5.22
N ILE A 190 6.21 -7.93 4.58
CA ILE A 190 6.30 -7.36 3.23
C ILE A 190 7.22 -8.22 2.38
N LEU A 191 6.70 -8.80 1.31
CA LEU A 191 7.48 -9.64 0.38
C LEU A 191 7.65 -8.95 -0.97
N TYR A 192 8.89 -8.95 -1.49
CA TYR A 192 9.20 -8.56 -2.86
C TYR A 192 9.62 -9.78 -3.65
N ASN A 193 8.97 -10.04 -4.79
CA ASN A 193 9.27 -11.18 -5.64
C ASN A 193 9.11 -10.81 -7.14
N PRO A 194 9.95 -9.91 -7.67
CA PRO A 194 9.87 -9.46 -9.06
C PRO A 194 10.03 -10.63 -10.04
N ARG A 195 9.28 -10.60 -11.13
CA ARG A 195 9.33 -11.62 -12.20
C ARG A 195 10.55 -11.44 -13.09
N ALA A 196 10.83 -12.43 -13.95
CA ALA A 196 12.00 -12.43 -14.82
C ALA A 196 12.18 -11.14 -15.62
N LEU A 197 11.10 -10.62 -16.23
CA LEU A 197 11.14 -9.39 -17.01
C LEU A 197 11.57 -8.17 -16.16
N GLN A 198 11.02 -8.04 -14.94
CA GLN A 198 11.37 -6.95 -14.02
C GLN A 198 12.83 -7.04 -13.58
N ARG A 199 13.34 -8.25 -13.34
CA ARG A 199 14.73 -8.48 -12.94
C ARG A 199 15.74 -8.14 -14.03
N THR A 200 15.36 -8.25 -15.30
CA THR A 200 16.21 -7.80 -16.40
C THR A 200 16.16 -6.29 -16.58
N ALA A 201 15.04 -5.65 -16.21
CA ALA A 201 14.79 -4.24 -16.48
C ALA A 201 15.20 -3.29 -15.34
N PHE A 202 15.26 -3.77 -14.10
CA PHE A 202 15.38 -2.92 -12.90
C PHE A 202 16.56 -3.32 -12.00
N PRO A 203 17.02 -2.41 -11.12
CA PRO A 203 18.11 -2.68 -10.17
C PRO A 203 17.88 -3.94 -9.32
N ASN A 204 18.98 -4.61 -8.98
CA ASN A 204 18.98 -5.85 -8.20
C ASN A 204 19.00 -5.56 -6.69
N GLU A 205 17.95 -4.91 -6.20
CA GLU A 205 17.82 -4.55 -4.79
C GLU A 205 16.38 -4.24 -4.38
N THR A 206 16.17 -4.24 -3.08
CA THR A 206 15.08 -3.52 -2.42
C THR A 206 15.71 -2.56 -1.43
N HIS A 207 15.05 -1.44 -1.13
CA HIS A 207 15.57 -0.51 -0.14
C HIS A 207 14.46 0.04 0.75
N ALA A 208 14.87 0.57 1.90
CA ALA A 208 14.01 1.23 2.85
C ALA A 208 14.37 2.69 2.98
N TRP A 209 13.35 3.55 2.99
CA TRP A 209 13.48 4.89 3.54
C TRP A 209 13.50 4.76 5.06
N PHE A 210 14.60 5.20 5.67
CA PHE A 210 14.80 5.21 7.11
C PHE A 210 15.70 6.41 7.43
N PRO A 211 15.17 7.62 7.62
CA PRO A 211 15.99 8.82 7.76
C PRO A 211 16.64 8.89 9.14
N LYS A 212 17.86 8.37 9.29
CA LYS A 212 18.55 8.20 10.58
C LYS A 212 18.59 9.49 11.41
N ALA A 213 18.77 10.63 10.76
CA ALA A 213 18.87 11.93 11.41
C ALA A 213 17.54 12.43 12.03
N ASP A 214 16.40 11.88 11.61
CA ASP A 214 15.08 12.31 12.07
C ASP A 214 14.61 11.50 13.30
N PHE A 215 15.34 10.43 13.65
CA PHE A 215 15.19 9.65 14.88
C PHE A 215 16.11 10.19 15.98
N ASP A 216 15.66 10.05 17.23
CA ASP A 216 16.46 10.42 18.39
C ASP A 216 17.56 9.36 18.65
N VAL A 217 17.25 8.09 18.41
CA VAL A 217 18.17 6.96 18.54
C VAL A 217 17.95 5.97 17.40
N VAL A 218 19.04 5.46 16.81
CA VAL A 218 19.00 4.37 15.82
C VAL A 218 20.01 3.29 16.19
N VAL A 219 19.56 2.03 16.24
CA VAL A 219 20.41 0.88 16.59
C VAL A 219 20.24 -0.24 15.57
N ARG A 220 21.34 -0.90 15.20
CA ARG A 220 21.33 -2.07 14.31
C ARG A 220 21.78 -3.29 15.07
N GLU A 221 20.99 -4.36 15.02
CA GLU A 221 21.29 -5.58 15.77
C GLU A 221 20.54 -6.78 15.16
N GLN A 222 21.23 -7.91 14.93
CA GLN A 222 20.62 -9.17 14.47
C GLN A 222 19.68 -9.05 13.25
N GLY A 223 20.07 -8.24 12.26
CA GLY A 223 19.26 -8.01 11.05
C GLY A 223 18.10 -7.04 11.23
N TRP A 224 17.89 -6.51 12.43
CA TRP A 224 16.98 -5.40 12.71
C TRP A 224 17.68 -4.05 12.65
N VAL A 225 16.94 -3.03 12.21
CA VAL A 225 17.24 -1.62 12.41
C VAL A 225 16.12 -1.02 13.23
N PHE A 226 16.46 -0.56 14.43
CA PHE A 226 15.54 0.05 15.38
C PHE A 226 15.68 1.57 15.36
N GLY A 227 14.56 2.27 15.50
CA GLY A 227 14.49 3.72 15.63
C GLY A 227 13.57 4.12 16.78
N GLN A 228 13.98 5.15 17.52
CA GLN A 228 13.14 5.83 18.52
C GLN A 228 12.89 7.28 18.09
N LYS A 229 11.65 7.74 18.23
CA LYS A 229 11.28 9.15 18.15
C LYS A 229 10.31 9.50 19.27
N GLY A 230 10.75 10.31 20.22
CA GLY A 230 10.02 10.58 21.46
C GLY A 230 9.66 9.27 22.18
N GLN A 231 8.36 9.00 22.26
CA GLN A 231 7.79 7.80 22.87
C GLN A 231 7.32 6.76 21.84
N GLY A 232 7.61 6.96 20.55
CA GLY A 232 7.32 6.01 19.48
C GLY A 232 8.56 5.20 19.09
N TYR A 233 8.36 3.92 18.76
CA TYR A 233 9.41 2.99 18.38
C TYR A 233 9.10 2.32 17.04
N VAL A 234 10.15 1.97 16.30
CA VAL A 234 10.05 1.14 15.10
C VAL A 234 11.20 0.14 15.07
N GLY A 235 10.92 -1.09 14.66
CA GLY A 235 11.89 -2.10 14.27
C GLY A 235 11.65 -2.50 12.81
N LEU A 236 12.70 -2.48 11.99
CA LEU A 236 12.66 -2.95 10.60
C LEU A 236 13.70 -4.06 10.39
N TRP A 237 13.23 -5.25 10.05
CA TRP A 237 14.06 -6.41 9.72
C TRP A 237 14.06 -6.70 8.22
N SER A 238 15.16 -7.28 7.73
CA SER A 238 15.33 -7.74 6.35
C SER A 238 15.89 -9.16 6.30
N ALA A 239 15.35 -9.99 5.42
CA ALA A 239 15.92 -11.32 5.12
C ALA A 239 17.25 -11.25 4.37
N GLN A 240 17.58 -10.09 3.79
CA GLN A 240 18.87 -9.82 3.15
C GLN A 240 19.71 -8.85 4.00
N PRO A 241 21.05 -9.01 4.05
CA PRO A 241 21.92 -8.07 4.74
C PRO A 241 21.75 -6.66 4.18
N GLN A 242 21.37 -5.74 5.04
CA GLN A 242 21.16 -4.33 4.72
C GLN A 242 22.37 -3.49 5.07
N ALA A 243 22.55 -2.38 4.38
CA ALA A 243 23.51 -1.35 4.75
C ALA A 243 22.97 0.03 4.41
N TRP A 244 23.48 1.04 5.11
CA TRP A 244 23.23 2.42 4.73
C TRP A 244 23.92 2.70 3.40
N ARG A 245 23.24 3.35 2.47
CA ARG A 245 23.94 4.01 1.37
C ARG A 245 24.90 5.05 1.94
N ILE A 246 26.07 5.15 1.31
CA ILE A 246 27.12 6.09 1.68
C ILE A 246 27.28 7.08 0.54
N GLY A 247 27.22 8.38 0.85
CA GLY A 247 27.30 9.45 -0.13
C GLY A 247 26.00 9.70 -0.92
N GLY A 248 25.98 10.82 -1.64
CA GLY A 248 24.81 11.27 -2.41
C GLY A 248 23.71 11.91 -1.54
N SER A 249 22.58 12.23 -2.17
CA SER A 249 21.48 12.97 -1.53
C SER A 249 20.69 12.16 -0.47
N TYR A 250 20.88 10.84 -0.44
CA TYR A 250 20.17 9.91 0.45
C TYR A 250 21.09 9.27 1.51
N ASP A 251 22.31 9.79 1.66
CA ASP A 251 23.22 9.36 2.72
C ASP A 251 22.54 9.46 4.09
N GLY A 252 22.63 8.38 4.87
CA GLY A 252 21.97 8.27 6.17
C GLY A 252 20.45 8.18 6.13
N LYS A 253 19.82 8.10 4.94
CA LYS A 253 18.36 7.97 4.77
C LYS A 253 17.92 6.69 4.08
N GLU A 254 18.81 6.09 3.30
CA GLU A 254 18.53 4.87 2.54
C GLU A 254 19.21 3.64 3.15
N LEU A 255 18.41 2.67 3.56
CA LEU A 255 18.86 1.31 3.85
C LEU A 255 18.67 0.44 2.61
N TYR A 256 19.75 0.15 1.90
CA TYR A 256 19.68 -0.76 0.75
C TYR A 256 19.87 -2.21 1.20
N ALA A 257 19.16 -3.14 0.57
CA ALA A 257 19.29 -4.58 0.74
C ALA A 257 19.41 -5.23 -0.65
N PRO A 258 20.56 -5.86 -0.98
CA PRO A 258 20.81 -6.42 -2.30
C PRO A 258 19.94 -7.64 -2.56
N GLY A 259 19.69 -7.92 -3.84
CA GLY A 259 18.90 -9.06 -4.28
C GLY A 259 17.48 -8.67 -4.68
N PHE A 260 16.97 -9.34 -5.71
CA PHE A 260 15.65 -9.08 -6.26
C PHE A 260 14.52 -9.49 -5.31
N ARG A 261 14.73 -10.57 -4.55
CA ARG A 261 13.72 -11.13 -3.64
C ARG A 261 14.09 -10.77 -2.22
N ASN A 262 13.14 -10.23 -1.47
CA ASN A 262 13.36 -9.93 -0.06
C ASN A 262 12.08 -10.08 0.75
N ALA A 263 12.25 -10.35 2.04
CA ALA A 263 11.20 -10.23 3.04
C ALA A 263 11.62 -9.12 4.03
N TRP A 264 10.75 -8.15 4.22
CA TRP A 264 10.87 -7.15 5.28
C TRP A 264 9.81 -7.42 6.34
N VAL A 265 10.17 -7.17 7.60
CA VAL A 265 9.23 -7.17 8.73
C VAL A 265 9.34 -5.83 9.42
N CYS A 266 8.22 -5.14 9.59
CA CYS A 266 8.15 -3.91 10.37
C CYS A 266 7.27 -4.14 11.59
N GLN A 267 7.75 -3.76 12.76
CA GLN A 267 6.95 -3.64 13.97
C GLN A 267 7.07 -2.22 14.51
N VAL A 268 5.94 -1.60 14.84
CA VAL A 268 5.90 -0.33 15.56
C VAL A 268 5.57 -0.59 17.02
N GLY A 269 5.98 0.32 17.91
CA GLY A 269 5.74 0.21 19.34
C GLY A 269 5.68 1.58 19.99
N SER A 270 5.46 1.60 21.29
CA SER A 270 5.42 2.84 22.06
C SER A 270 5.83 2.67 23.51
N ALA A 271 6.17 3.79 24.17
CA ALA A 271 6.52 3.77 25.58
C ALA A 271 5.38 3.26 26.48
N ASP A 272 4.13 3.54 26.10
CA ASP A 272 2.94 3.18 26.86
C ASP A 272 2.65 1.67 26.83
N GLU A 273 3.03 0.99 25.74
CA GLU A 273 2.76 -0.44 25.52
C GLU A 273 3.99 -1.31 25.78
N ASP A 274 5.19 -0.80 25.45
CA ASP A 274 6.42 -1.58 25.43
C ASP A 274 7.43 -1.20 26.51
N GLY A 275 7.17 -0.12 27.25
CA GLY A 275 8.11 0.44 28.22
C GLY A 275 9.25 1.19 27.51
N SER A 276 10.49 1.08 27.98
CA SER A 276 11.61 1.80 27.37
C SER A 276 11.96 1.27 25.96
N PHE A 277 12.66 2.08 25.17
CA PHE A 277 13.15 1.67 23.85
C PHE A 277 14.02 0.40 23.92
N ASP A 278 14.82 0.25 24.97
CA ASP A 278 15.62 -0.96 25.18
C ASP A 278 14.75 -2.17 25.55
N GLN A 279 13.64 -1.98 26.26
CA GLN A 279 12.66 -3.05 26.54
C GLN A 279 11.95 -3.50 25.26
N PHE A 280 11.50 -2.56 24.42
CA PHE A 280 10.95 -2.85 23.09
C PHE A 280 11.95 -3.66 22.25
N ARG A 281 13.19 -3.18 22.13
CA ARG A 281 14.26 -3.89 21.40
C ARG A 281 14.51 -5.29 21.95
N ALA A 282 14.62 -5.42 23.27
CA ALA A 282 14.87 -6.71 23.91
C ALA A 282 13.75 -7.72 23.64
N LYS A 283 12.48 -7.29 23.69
CA LYS A 283 11.32 -8.11 23.30
C LYS A 283 11.44 -8.57 21.84
N VAL A 284 11.64 -7.64 20.90
CA VAL A 284 11.73 -7.93 19.46
C VAL A 284 12.91 -8.87 19.14
N LEU A 285 14.06 -8.66 19.77
CA LEU A 285 15.26 -9.49 19.58
C LEU A 285 15.14 -10.88 20.20
N ALA A 286 14.30 -11.04 21.24
CA ALA A 286 14.01 -12.34 21.83
C ALA A 286 13.02 -13.18 20.99
N SER A 287 12.25 -12.54 20.11
CA SER A 287 11.29 -13.21 19.23
C SER A 287 11.96 -14.01 18.11
N SER A 288 11.29 -15.10 17.71
CA SER A 288 11.75 -15.91 16.57
C SER A 288 11.32 -15.27 15.25
N ILE A 289 12.28 -15.11 14.33
CA ILE A 289 12.02 -14.74 12.94
C ILE A 289 12.67 -15.76 12.00
N ARG A 290 11.91 -16.24 11.04
CA ARG A 290 12.36 -17.23 10.05
C ARG A 290 11.91 -16.80 8.66
N ALA A 291 12.80 -16.90 7.68
CA ALA A 291 12.48 -16.60 6.29
C ALA A 291 13.18 -17.59 5.35
N GLN A 292 12.64 -17.73 4.14
CA GLN A 292 13.24 -18.52 3.08
C GLN A 292 13.02 -17.84 1.74
N GLY A 293 13.94 -18.04 0.79
CA GLY A 293 13.76 -17.64 -0.61
C GLY A 293 14.11 -16.19 -0.91
N GLY A 294 14.68 -15.45 0.06
CA GLY A 294 15.30 -14.14 -0.17
C GLY A 294 16.59 -14.24 -0.97
N GLY A 295 16.98 -13.13 -1.59
CA GLY A 295 18.18 -13.03 -2.42
C GLY A 295 18.00 -13.66 -3.80
N ASP A 296 19.13 -14.10 -4.38
CA ASP A 296 19.21 -14.56 -5.78
C ASP A 296 19.51 -16.06 -5.95
N GLU A 297 19.74 -16.80 -4.85
CA GLU A 297 20.27 -18.16 -4.88
C GLU A 297 19.36 -19.17 -5.60
N ASP A 298 18.19 -19.47 -5.02
CA ASP A 298 17.24 -20.44 -5.57
C ASP A 298 15.87 -19.79 -5.78
N ARG A 299 15.63 -19.41 -7.03
CA ARG A 299 14.44 -18.68 -7.47
C ARG A 299 13.19 -19.56 -7.56
N ALA A 300 13.36 -20.89 -7.52
CA ALA A 300 12.24 -21.84 -7.46
C ALA A 300 11.74 -22.04 -6.02
N ARG A 301 12.58 -21.74 -5.00
CA ARG A 301 12.15 -21.82 -3.60
C ARG A 301 11.00 -20.85 -3.31
N PRO A 302 10.00 -21.29 -2.53
CA PRO A 302 8.96 -20.38 -2.07
C PRO A 302 9.59 -19.27 -1.21
N LEU A 303 9.14 -18.02 -1.45
CA LEU A 303 9.48 -16.87 -0.64
C LEU A 303 8.46 -16.74 0.49
N TRP A 304 8.90 -16.82 1.73
CA TRP A 304 8.04 -16.65 2.89
C TRP A 304 8.82 -16.09 4.08
N VAL A 305 8.09 -15.47 5.01
CA VAL A 305 8.57 -15.02 6.31
C VAL A 305 7.55 -15.38 7.38
N GLU A 306 8.05 -15.75 8.54
CA GLU A 306 7.27 -16.01 9.75
C GLU A 306 7.95 -15.31 10.92
N TYR A 307 7.15 -14.57 11.69
CA TYR A 307 7.60 -13.79 12.83
C TYR A 307 6.68 -14.05 14.02
N ASP A 308 7.25 -14.54 15.12
CA ASP A 308 6.54 -14.71 16.39
C ASP A 308 6.61 -13.39 17.17
N ALA A 309 5.72 -12.47 16.83
CA ALA A 309 5.77 -11.10 17.33
C ALA A 309 5.49 -11.05 18.84
N PRO A 310 6.21 -10.22 19.62
CA PRO A 310 5.95 -10.05 21.05
C PRO A 310 4.49 -9.67 21.28
N ASP A 311 3.86 -10.30 22.27
CA ASP A 311 2.48 -10.01 22.72
C ASP A 311 1.37 -10.26 21.68
N LEU A 312 1.71 -10.57 20.41
CA LEU A 312 0.78 -10.82 19.30
C LEU A 312 0.84 -12.28 18.79
N GLY A 313 2.02 -12.90 18.84
CA GLY A 313 2.27 -14.28 18.43
C GLY A 313 2.56 -14.46 16.93
N ALA A 314 2.45 -15.71 16.45
CA ALA A 314 2.94 -16.09 15.13
C ALA A 314 2.16 -15.43 13.97
N LEU A 315 2.88 -14.65 13.16
CA LEU A 315 2.43 -14.09 11.89
C LEU A 315 3.22 -14.71 10.74
N ARG A 316 2.54 -15.04 9.64
CA ARG A 316 3.19 -15.65 8.47
C ARG A 316 2.69 -15.03 7.18
N LEU A 317 3.61 -14.82 6.25
CA LEU A 317 3.30 -14.45 4.87
C LEU A 317 4.13 -15.29 3.91
N GLU A 318 3.47 -15.89 2.92
CA GLU A 318 4.10 -16.62 1.82
C GLU A 318 3.63 -16.04 0.50
N TRP A 319 4.53 -15.89 -0.45
CA TRP A 319 4.23 -15.27 -1.74
C TRP A 319 3.08 -16.00 -2.46
N GLY A 320 2.02 -15.25 -2.78
CA GLY A 320 0.81 -15.76 -3.42
C GLY A 320 -0.18 -16.46 -2.47
N ARG A 321 0.05 -16.42 -1.16
CA ARG A 321 -0.87 -16.93 -0.13
C ARG A 321 -1.34 -15.79 0.76
N ALA A 322 -2.57 -15.87 1.27
CA ALA A 322 -3.04 -14.92 2.27
C ALA A 322 -2.17 -14.99 3.53
N GLY A 323 -1.90 -13.84 4.15
CA GLY A 323 -1.21 -13.79 5.43
C GLY A 323 -2.04 -14.41 6.55
N THR A 324 -1.35 -14.97 7.55
CA THR A 324 -1.99 -15.63 8.68
C THR A 324 -1.46 -15.11 10.01
N HIS A 325 -2.32 -15.15 11.02
CA HIS A 325 -2.05 -14.93 12.43
C HIS A 325 -2.50 -16.18 13.19
N GLN A 326 -1.62 -16.77 13.98
CA GLN A 326 -1.86 -18.04 14.69
C GLN A 326 -2.37 -19.16 13.74
N GLY A 327 -1.88 -19.17 12.50
CA GLY A 327 -2.24 -20.17 11.49
C GLY A 327 -3.57 -19.92 10.75
N ALA A 328 -4.31 -18.87 11.08
CA ALA A 328 -5.58 -18.51 10.42
C ALA A 328 -5.52 -17.13 9.76
N ALA A 329 -6.31 -16.89 8.71
CA ALA A 329 -6.45 -15.54 8.16
C ALA A 329 -7.22 -14.65 9.16
N PRO A 330 -6.65 -13.54 9.66
CA PRO A 330 -7.26 -12.77 10.75
C PRO A 330 -8.45 -11.90 10.32
N TYR A 331 -8.65 -11.72 9.00
CA TYR A 331 -9.74 -10.93 8.46
C TYR A 331 -10.14 -11.43 7.07
N ALA A 332 -11.41 -11.20 6.71
CA ALA A 332 -11.92 -11.45 5.38
C ALA A 332 -11.68 -10.25 4.46
N LEU A 333 -11.40 -10.52 3.19
CA LEU A 333 -11.33 -9.52 2.13
C LEU A 333 -12.49 -9.74 1.14
N PRO A 334 -13.01 -8.67 0.51
CA PRO A 334 -12.64 -7.27 0.73
C PRO A 334 -13.15 -6.72 2.08
N PHE A 335 -12.52 -5.66 2.58
CA PHE A 335 -12.96 -4.97 3.80
C PHE A 335 -14.33 -4.29 3.62
N PRO A 336 -15.02 -3.91 4.71
CA PRO A 336 -16.12 -2.96 4.63
C PRO A 336 -15.67 -1.60 4.09
N ARG A 337 -16.63 -0.71 3.76
CA ARG A 337 -16.30 0.65 3.32
C ARG A 337 -15.47 1.37 4.38
N PHE A 338 -15.90 1.30 5.63
CA PHE A 338 -15.14 1.74 6.80
C PHE A 338 -15.43 0.83 8.00
N GLU A 339 -14.41 0.47 8.76
CA GLU A 339 -14.48 -0.21 10.05
C GLU A 339 -13.39 0.34 10.95
N ASP A 340 -13.77 1.26 11.83
CA ASP A 340 -12.93 1.82 12.87
C ASP A 340 -13.81 2.21 14.10
N PRO A 341 -13.24 2.77 15.18
CA PRO A 341 -14.03 3.14 16.36
C PRO A 341 -15.09 4.23 16.14
N TYR A 342 -15.00 5.00 15.06
CA TYR A 342 -15.86 6.16 14.78
C TYR A 342 -16.92 5.85 13.74
N VAL A 343 -16.64 4.92 12.82
CA VAL A 343 -17.55 4.55 11.74
C VAL A 343 -17.47 3.06 11.44
N ARG A 344 -18.65 2.46 11.23
CA ARG A 344 -18.82 1.12 10.69
C ARG A 344 -19.83 1.18 9.57
N SER A 345 -19.41 0.85 8.36
CA SER A 345 -20.26 0.90 7.16
C SER A 345 -19.84 -0.17 6.18
N ALA A 346 -20.81 -0.99 5.77
CA ALA A 346 -20.62 -1.98 4.72
C ALA A 346 -20.40 -1.30 3.37
N TRP A 347 -19.88 -2.06 2.40
CA TRP A 347 -19.80 -1.55 1.05
C TRP A 347 -21.19 -1.35 0.45
N GLY A 348 -21.37 -0.23 -0.25
CA GLY A 348 -22.64 0.11 -0.90
C GLY A 348 -23.64 0.81 0.02
N ASP A 349 -23.38 0.91 1.33
CA ASP A 349 -24.24 1.64 2.25
C ASP A 349 -24.48 3.07 1.74
N SER A 350 -25.76 3.43 1.62
CA SER A 350 -26.17 4.78 1.25
C SER A 350 -26.20 5.71 2.46
N ARG A 351 -26.34 5.18 3.67
CA ARG A 351 -26.35 5.93 4.93
C ARG A 351 -25.12 5.57 5.77
N VAL A 352 -24.22 6.52 5.96
CA VAL A 352 -23.02 6.36 6.78
C VAL A 352 -23.16 7.22 8.03
N GLU A 353 -22.93 6.62 9.20
CA GLU A 353 -23.01 7.30 10.48
C GLU A 353 -21.65 7.30 11.18
N ILE A 354 -21.17 8.50 11.50
CA ILE A 354 -19.88 8.77 12.12
C ILE A 354 -20.17 9.33 13.51
N ARG A 355 -19.53 8.78 14.55
CA ARG A 355 -19.80 9.16 15.94
C ARG A 355 -18.53 9.23 16.79
N LEU A 356 -18.51 10.18 17.73
CA LEU A 356 -17.56 10.22 18.82
C LEU A 356 -18.23 10.82 20.07
N GLY A 357 -18.44 9.98 21.10
CA GLY A 357 -19.19 10.38 22.29
C GLY A 357 -20.62 10.77 21.94
N LEU A 358 -21.02 11.99 22.32
CA LEU A 358 -22.33 12.55 21.99
C LEU A 358 -22.37 13.19 20.59
N ALA A 359 -21.22 13.44 19.97
CA ALA A 359 -21.14 14.09 18.66
C ALA A 359 -21.39 13.07 17.54
N SER A 360 -22.21 13.44 16.55
CA SER A 360 -22.53 12.57 15.41
C SER A 360 -22.66 13.31 14.07
N LEU A 361 -22.45 12.57 12.98
CA LEU A 361 -22.70 12.99 11.61
C LEU A 361 -23.28 11.81 10.83
N VAL A 362 -24.43 12.03 10.21
CA VAL A 362 -25.07 11.09 9.29
C VAL A 362 -24.97 11.66 7.89
N LEU A 363 -24.39 10.88 6.99
CA LEU A 363 -24.35 11.15 5.55
C LEU A 363 -25.36 10.23 4.87
N ASP A 364 -26.37 10.79 4.22
CA ASP A 364 -27.35 10.03 3.43
C ASP A 364 -27.17 10.37 1.94
N ARG A 365 -26.58 9.42 1.20
CA ARG A 365 -26.30 9.54 -0.22
C ARG A 365 -27.54 9.46 -1.09
N ASN A 366 -28.60 8.76 -0.65
CA ASN A 366 -29.84 8.66 -1.40
C ASN A 366 -30.63 9.96 -1.32
N ALA A 367 -30.69 10.55 -0.12
CA ALA A 367 -31.33 11.84 0.10
C ALA A 367 -30.44 13.03 -0.33
N GLY A 368 -29.13 12.83 -0.51
CA GLY A 368 -28.18 13.90 -0.76
C GLY A 368 -28.03 14.85 0.43
N THR A 369 -28.17 14.33 1.66
CA THR A 369 -28.19 15.14 2.88
C THR A 369 -27.06 14.78 3.84
N ARG A 370 -26.74 15.73 4.72
CA ARG A 370 -25.93 15.50 5.91
C ARG A 370 -26.65 16.10 7.11
N SER A 371 -26.66 15.40 8.24
CA SER A 371 -27.28 15.85 9.49
C SER A 371 -26.42 15.43 10.69
N GLY A 372 -26.46 16.19 11.78
CA GLY A 372 -25.59 15.95 12.93
C GLY A 372 -25.13 17.24 13.61
N ASP A 373 -24.22 17.11 14.56
CA ASP A 373 -23.81 18.22 15.43
C ASP A 373 -22.91 19.24 14.71
N GLY A 374 -23.24 20.52 14.88
CA GLY A 374 -22.48 21.64 14.31
C GLY A 374 -22.65 21.84 12.80
N LEU A 375 -23.74 21.34 12.22
CA LEU A 375 -24.13 21.52 10.81
C LEU A 375 -25.06 22.69 10.56
#